data_AF-M7Y7N3-F1
#
_entry.id   AF-M7Y7N3-F1
#
_cell.length_a   1.000
_cell.length_b   1.000
_cell.length_c   1.000
_cell.angle_alpha   90.00
_cell.angle_beta   90.00
_cell.angle_gamma   90.00
#
_symmetry.space_group_name_H-M   'P 1'
#
loop_
_entity.id
_entity.type
_entity.pdbx_description
1 polymer ?
#
loop_
_entity_poly.entity_id
_entity_poly.type
_entity_poly.pdbx_seq_one_letter_code
_entity_poly.pdbx_strand_id
1 'polypeptide(L)' 'MKNSEIRALSESELQERIAAEQTNLTKLKFAHAISPIENPNKIKESRRFIARLKTELTAKQQAK' A
#
# COMPACT_ATOMS: atom_id res chain seq x y z
N MET A 1 1.23 -10.21 -0.68
CA MET A 1 -0.23 -10.45 -0.79
C MET A 1 -0.61 -10.85 -2.20
N LYS A 2 -1.41 -11.90 -2.32
CA LYS A 2 -2.05 -12.29 -3.59
C LYS A 2 -3.26 -11.38 -3.81
N ASN A 3 -3.60 -11.10 -5.06
CA ASN A 3 -4.74 -10.22 -5.39
C ASN A 3 -6.06 -10.74 -4.79
N SER A 4 -6.20 -12.06 -4.59
CA SER A 4 -7.36 -12.70 -3.97
C SER A 4 -7.64 -12.19 -2.55
N GLU A 5 -6.59 -11.96 -1.76
CA GLU A 5 -6.70 -11.44 -0.38
C GLU A 5 -7.12 -9.97 -0.38
N ILE A 6 -6.73 -9.21 -1.40
CA ILE A 6 -7.07 -7.79 -1.51
C ILE A 6 -8.55 -7.61 -1.88
N ARG A 7 -9.09 -8.49 -2.73
CA ARG A 7 -10.50 -8.45 -3.14
C ARG A 7 -11.46 -8.78 -2.01
N ALA A 8 -11.04 -9.65 -1.09
CA ALA A 8 -11.84 -10.09 0.06
C ALA A 8 -12.04 -8.99 1.13
N LEU A 9 -11.21 -7.93 1.13
CA LEU A 9 -11.30 -6.83 2.11
C LEU A 9 -12.50 -5.93 1.83
N SER A 10 -13.16 -5.44 2.88
CA SER A 10 -14.21 -4.42 2.77
C SER A 10 -13.64 -3.05 2.35
N GLU A 11 -14.52 -2.13 1.91
CA GLU A 11 -14.10 -0.75 1.53
C GLU A 11 -13.43 -0.01 2.71
N SER A 12 -13.94 -0.20 3.93
CA SER A 12 -13.37 0.39 5.15
C SER A 12 -11.97 -0.15 5.45
N GLU A 13 -11.81 -1.48 5.40
CA GLU A 13 -10.51 -2.12 5.65
C GLU A 13 -9.47 -1.77 4.58
N LEU A 14 -9.90 -1.58 3.33
CA LEU A 14 -9.02 -1.09 2.26
C LEU A 14 -8.52 0.32 2.59
N GLN A 15 -9.38 1.23 3.04
CA GLN A 15 -8.98 2.59 3.41
C GLN A 15 -8.03 2.62 4.60
N GLU A 16 -8.31 1.85 5.65
CA GLU A 16 -7.43 1.74 6.82
C GLU A 16 -6.05 1.20 6.45
N ARG A 17 -5.99 0.12 5.65
CA ARG A 17 -4.72 -0.43 5.17
C ARG A 17 -3.95 0.55 4.29
N ILE A 18 -4.64 1.28 3.41
CA ILE A 18 -4.01 2.31 2.58
C ILE A 18 -3.34 3.37 3.47
N ALA A 19 -4.04 3.87 4.50
CA ALA A 19 -3.51 4.87 5.43
C ALA A 19 -2.29 4.36 6.22
N ALA A 20 -2.38 3.12 6.73
CA ALA A 20 -1.28 2.49 7.46
C ALA A 20 -0.04 2.31 6.57
N GLU A 21 -0.22 1.78 5.35
CA GLU A 21 0.87 1.56 4.40
C GLU A 21 1.49 2.87 3.90
N GLN A 22 0.69 3.93 3.70
CA GLN A 22 1.23 5.25 3.35
C GLN A 22 2.11 5.82 4.45
N THR A 23 1.73 5.63 5.72
CA THR A 23 2.53 6.04 6.87
C THR A 23 3.83 5.22 6.97
N ASN A 24 3.78 3.93 6.65
CA ASN A 24 4.98 3.10 6.59
C ASN A 24 5.91 3.52 5.45
N LEU A 25 5.35 3.87 4.29
CA LEU A 25 6.12 4.35 3.15
C LEU A 25 6.84 5.68 3.47
N THR A 26 6.18 6.63 4.15
CA THR A 26 6.81 7.90 4.52
C THR A 26 7.95 7.69 5.51
N LYS A 27 7.74 6.84 6.52
CA LYS A 27 8.80 6.43 7.46
C LYS A 27 9.98 5.77 6.75
N LEU A 28 9.72 4.85 5.82
CA LEU A 28 10.77 4.18 5.03
C LEU A 28 11.54 5.17 4.16
N LYS A 29 10.86 6.12 3.49
CA LYS A 29 11.53 7.16 2.71
C LYS A 29 12.39 8.08 3.57
N PHE A 30 11.89 8.45 4.74
CA PHE A 30 12.63 9.29 5.68
C PHE A 30 13.87 8.56 6.22
N ALA A 31 13.71 7.29 6.61
CA ALA A 31 14.83 6.44 7.01
C ALA A 31 15.87 6.31 5.89
N HIS A 32 15.44 6.13 4.63
CA HIS A 32 16.34 6.05 3.48
C HIS A 32 17.16 7.32 3.25
N ALA A 33 16.52 8.48 3.44
CA ALA A 33 17.15 9.77 3.24
C ALA A 33 18.23 10.06 4.31
N ILE A 34 18.04 9.53 5.53
CA ILE A 34 18.99 9.67 6.64
C ILE A 34 20.12 8.63 6.51
N SER A 35 19.77 7.39 6.20
CA SER A 35 20.73 6.28 6.07
C SER A 35 20.33 5.38 4.90
N PRO A 36 21.28 4.95 4.06
CA PRO A 36 21.01 3.98 3.01
C PRO A 36 20.34 2.74 3.59
N ILE A 37 19.13 2.41 3.15
CA ILE A 37 18.45 1.20 3.61
C ILE A 37 19.14 0.01 2.93
N GLU A 38 19.34 -1.07 3.68
CA GLU A 38 19.87 -2.35 3.15
C GLU A 38 19.15 -2.84 1.89
N ASN A 39 17.85 -2.58 1.77
CA ASN A 39 17.08 -3.02 0.60
C ASN A 39 16.11 -1.95 0.08
N PRO A 40 16.53 -1.13 -0.90
CA PRO A 40 15.69 -0.14 -1.57
C PRO A 40 14.46 -0.72 -2.27
N ASN A 41 14.48 -2.02 -2.63
CA ASN A 41 13.34 -2.66 -3.30
C ASN A 41 12.10 -2.70 -2.41
N LYS A 42 12.26 -2.68 -1.07
CA LYS A 42 11.12 -2.60 -0.14
C LYS A 42 10.27 -1.34 -0.37
N ILE A 43 10.89 -0.22 -0.73
CA ILE A 43 10.15 1.02 -1.08
C ILE A 43 9.32 0.79 -2.34
N LYS A 44 9.91 0.14 -3.36
CA LYS A 44 9.23 -0.16 -4.62
C LYS A 44 8.06 -1.12 -4.41
N GLU A 45 8.24 -2.15 -3.58
CA GLU A 45 7.20 -3.12 -3.24
C GLU A 45 6.05 -2.48 -2.47
N SER A 46 6.34 -1.67 -1.44
CA SER A 46 5.31 -0.94 -0.69
C SER A 46 4.53 0.02 -1.59
N ARG A 47 5.19 0.75 -2.50
CA ARG A 47 4.50 1.56 -3.51
C ARG A 47 3.54 0.75 -4.38
N ARG A 48 3.99 -0.42 -4.86
CA ARG A 48 3.18 -1.30 -5.70
C ARG A 48 2.00 -1.88 -4.92
N PHE A 49 2.20 -2.17 -3.64
CA PHE A 49 1.15 -2.67 -2.77
C PHE A 49 0.06 -1.62 -2.54
N ILE A 50 0.43 -0.39 -2.20
CA ILE A 50 -0.51 0.75 -2.07
C ILE A 50 -1.30 0.96 -3.37
N ALA A 51 -0.62 0.89 -4.53
CA ALA A 51 -1.29 1.03 -5.82
C ALA A 51 -2.37 -0.03 -6.03
N ARG A 52 -2.09 -1.31 -5.71
CA ARG A 52 -3.08 -2.40 -5.81
C ARG A 52 -4.28 -2.18 -4.90
N LEU A 53 -4.06 -1.75 -3.66
CA LEU A 53 -5.14 -1.44 -2.71
C LEU A 53 -6.03 -0.31 -3.25
N LYS A 54 -5.44 0.75 -3.80
CA LYS A 54 -6.17 1.87 -4.39
C LYS A 54 -6.97 1.45 -5.63
N THR A 55 -6.40 0.63 -6.51
CA THR A 55 -7.11 0.11 -7.69
C THR A 55 -8.35 -0.68 -7.29
N GLU A 56 -8.25 -1.56 -6.29
CA GLU A 56 -9.39 -2.35 -5.82
C GLU A 56 -10.44 -1.47 -5.11
N LEU A 57 -10.02 -0.45 -4.36
CA LEU A 57 -10.95 0.55 -3.79
C LEU A 57 -11.75 1.26 -4.90
N THR A 58 -11.07 1.73 -5.96
CA THR A 58 -11.73 2.37 -7.10
C THR A 58 -12.64 1.42 -7.86
N ALA A 59 -12.23 0.15 -8.03
CA ALA A 59 -13.07 -0.87 -8.67
C ALA A 59 -14.37 -1.11 -7.88
N LYS A 60 -14.30 -1.14 -6.54
CA LYS A 60 -15.50 -1.27 -5.69
C LYS A 60 -16.40 -0.04 -5.76
N GLN A 61 -15.81 1.15 -5.76
CA GLN A 61 -16.56 2.40 -5.91
C GLN A 61 -17.27 2.54 -7.25
N GLN A 62 -16.67 2.05 -8.35
CA GLN A 62 -17.25 2.09 -9.69
C GLN A 62 -18.28 0.98 -9.96
N ALA A 63 -18.22 -0.13 -9.21
CA ALA A 63 -19.20 -1.21 -9.30
C ALA A 63 -20.51 -0.92 -8.53
N LYS A 64 -20.59 0.24 -7.89
CA LYS A 64 -21.73 0.74 -7.12
C LYS A 64 -22.55 1.70 -7.96
#